data_AF-A0A7W6HE48-F1
#
_entry.id   AF-A0A7W6HE48-F1
#
_cell.length_a   1.000
_cell.length_b   1.000
_cell.length_c   1.000
_cell.angle_alpha   90.00
_cell.angle_beta   90.00
_cell.angle_gamma   90.00
#
_symmetry.space_group_name_H-M   'P 1'
#
loop_
_entity.id
_entity.type
_entity.pdbx_description
1 polymer ?
#
loop_
_entity_poly.entity_id
_entity_poly.type
_entity_poly.pdbx_seq_one_letter_code
_entity_poly.pdbx_strand_id
1 'polypeptide(L)' 'MRKGPRHVRKAIVEELRRQAENGGSKLRVEASEDKVTINGSVNLDDLVMVVMDSVAGGP' A
#
# COMPACT_ATOMS: atom_id res chain seq x y z
N MET A 1 -13.45 2.75 17.55
CA MET A 1 -12.05 2.53 17.99
C MET A 1 -11.14 2.96 16.84
N ARG A 2 -10.31 4.00 17.00
CA ARG A 2 -9.38 4.41 15.92
C ARG A 2 -8.38 3.27 15.70
N LYS A 3 -8.32 2.68 14.51
CA LYS A 3 -7.28 1.68 14.21
C LYS A 3 -5.92 2.39 14.35
N GLY A 4 -4.96 1.78 15.03
CA GLY A 4 -3.65 2.41 15.31
C GLY A 4 -2.70 2.34 14.10
N PRO A 5 -1.61 3.13 14.02
CA PRO A 5 -0.79 3.36 12.81
C PRO A 5 -0.32 2.12 12.01
N ARG A 6 -0.36 0.94 12.61
CA ARG A 6 -0.11 -0.35 11.97
C ARG A 6 -1.10 -0.69 10.85
N HIS A 7 -2.36 -0.24 10.92
CA HIS A 7 -3.35 -0.53 9.87
C HIS A 7 -3.05 0.24 8.57
N VAL A 8 -2.68 1.53 8.66
CA VAL A 8 -2.30 2.33 7.48
C VAL A 8 -1.07 1.72 6.81
N ARG A 9 -0.07 1.29 7.58
CA ARG A 9 1.11 0.60 7.06
C ARG A 9 0.73 -0.67 6.29
N LYS A 10 -0.19 -1.46 6.84
CA LYS A 10 -0.68 -2.69 6.20
C LYS A 10 -1.37 -2.37 4.86
N ALA A 11 -2.26 -1.38 4.86
CA ALA A 11 -2.99 -0.98 3.66
C ALA A 11 -2.06 -0.47 2.54
N ILE A 12 -1.02 0.29 2.88
CA ILE A 12 0.02 0.71 1.93
C ILE A 12 0.71 -0.50 1.29
N VAL A 13 1.13 -1.48 2.08
CA VAL A 13 1.84 -2.67 1.57
C VAL A 13 0.91 -3.54 0.72
N GLU A 14 -0.35 -3.68 1.12
CA GLU A 14 -1.35 -4.46 0.36
C GLU A 14 -1.64 -3.82 -1.00
N GLU A 15 -1.78 -2.50 -1.07
CA GLU A 15 -2.00 -1.80 -2.32
C GLU A 15 -0.79 -1.87 -3.26
N LEU A 16 0.43 -1.69 -2.73
CA LEU A 16 1.65 -1.86 -3.51
C LEU A 16 1.77 -3.27 -4.11
N ARG A 17 1.39 -4.32 -3.35
CA ARG A 17 1.36 -5.70 -3.85
C ARG A 17 0.29 -5.91 -4.91
N ARG A 18 -0.92 -5.37 -4.73
CA ARG A 18 -1.99 -5.41 -5.74
C ARG A 18 -1.54 -4.80 -7.06
N GLN A 19 -0.85 -3.65 -7.02
CA GLN A 19 -0.31 -3.01 -8.22
C GLN A 19 0.83 -3.82 -8.88
N ALA A 20 1.61 -4.55 -8.10
CA ALA A 20 2.65 -5.45 -8.61
C ALA A 20 2.06 -6.71 -9.27
N GLU A 21 0.90 -7.18 -8.79
CA GLU A 21 0.19 -8.36 -9.32
C GLU A 21 -0.62 -8.04 -10.58
N ASN A 22 -1.07 -6.80 -10.76
CA ASN A 22 -1.78 -6.38 -11.97
C ASN A 22 -0.82 -6.35 -13.17
N GLY A 23 -0.89 -7.41 -13.97
CA GLY A 23 0.07 -7.91 -14.97
C GLY A 23 0.47 -7.02 -16.14
N GLY A 24 0.99 -5.84 -15.84
CA GLY A 24 1.68 -4.94 -16.77
C GLY A 24 2.74 -4.06 -16.11
N SER A 25 2.82 -4.04 -14.78
CA SER A 25 3.82 -3.26 -14.06
C SER A 25 5.14 -4.04 -13.94
N LYS A 26 6.27 -3.34 -14.10
CA LYS A 26 7.59 -3.87 -13.67
C LYS A 26 7.80 -3.68 -12.16
N LEU A 27 6.72 -3.47 -11.41
CA LEU A 27 6.76 -3.13 -10.01
C LEU A 27 7.17 -4.34 -9.18
N ARG A 28 8.23 -4.19 -8.38
CA ARG A 28 8.69 -5.15 -7.40
C ARG A 28 8.57 -4.52 -6.02
N VAL A 29 8.02 -5.29 -5.08
CA VAL A 29 7.76 -4.84 -3.71
C VAL A 29 8.36 -5.84 -2.74
N GLU A 30 9.31 -5.36 -1.94
CA GLU A 30 9.93 -6.14 -0.86
C GLU A 30 9.61 -5.46 0.47
N ALA A 31 8.79 -6.12 1.30
CA ALA A 31 8.35 -5.56 2.58
C ALA A 31 8.98 -6.31 3.76
N SER A 32 9.44 -5.55 4.73
CA SER A 32 9.88 -5.98 6.05
C SER A 32 8.95 -5.40 7.13
N GLU A 33 9.26 -5.59 8.42
CA GLU A 33 8.38 -5.13 9.51
C GLU A 33 8.14 -3.61 9.50
N ASP A 34 9.19 -2.83 9.24
CA ASP A 34 9.17 -1.38 9.32
C ASP A 34 9.48 -0.65 8.01
N LYS A 35 9.96 -1.37 6.99
CA LYS A 35 10.41 -0.80 5.70
C LYS A 35 9.83 -1.53 4.51
N VAL A 36 9.66 -0.81 3.41
CA VAL A 36 9.33 -1.36 2.09
C VAL A 36 10.29 -0.81 1.04
N THR A 37 10.83 -1.68 0.21
CA THR A 37 11.61 -1.34 -0.98
C THR A 37 10.73 -1.50 -2.21
N ILE A 38 10.72 -0.48 -3.07
CA ILE A 38 9.87 -0.41 -4.25
C ILE A 38 10.76 -0.17 -5.48
N ASN A 39 10.65 -1.02 -6.49
CA ASN A 39 11.35 -0.86 -7.76
C ASN A 39 10.34 -0.91 -8.91
N GLY A 40 10.17 0.21 -9.60
CA GLY A 40 9.18 0.37 -10.67
C GLY A 40 8.18 1.48 -10.39
N SER A 41 7.23 1.66 -11.31
CA SER A 41 6.21 2.71 -11.22
C SER A 41 5.08 2.30 -10.28
N VAL A 42 4.60 3.26 -9.48
CA VAL A 42 3.44 3.14 -8.61
C VAL A 42 2.38 4.14 -9.09
N ASN A 43 1.12 3.70 -9.18
CA ASN A 43 -0.01 4.59 -9.32
C ASN A 43 -0.29 5.26 -7.97
N LEU A 44 0.03 6.56 -7.88
CA LEU A 44 -0.12 7.33 -6.65
C LEU A 44 -1.58 7.63 -6.31
N ASP A 45 -2.46 7.76 -7.31
CA ASP A 45 -3.88 8.07 -7.06
C ASP A 45 -4.57 6.91 -6.35
N ASP A 46 -4.37 5.68 -6.85
CA ASP A 46 -4.86 4.45 -6.21
C ASP A 46 -4.29 4.31 -4.79
N LEU A 47 -3.00 4.60 -4.60
CA LEU A 47 -2.34 4.52 -3.29
C LEU A 47 -2.91 5.54 -2.30
N VAL A 48 -3.13 6.78 -2.75
CA VAL A 48 -3.70 7.85 -1.92
C VAL A 48 -5.11 7.48 -1.46
N MET A 49 -5.95 6.93 -2.35
CA MET A 49 -7.31 6.51 -1.99
C MET A 49 -7.29 5.48 -0.85
N VAL A 50 -6.47 4.44 -0.95
CA VAL A 50 -6.36 3.40 0.08
C VAL A 50 -5.87 3.95 1.42
N VAL A 51 -4.91 4.88 1.40
CA VAL A 51 -4.39 5.52 2.63
C VAL A 51 -5.47 6.38 3.29
N MET A 52 -6.21 7.18 2.51
CA MET A 52 -7.29 8.03 3.02
C MET A 52 -8.42 7.18 3.62
N ASP A 53 -8.83 6.11 2.95
CA ASP A 53 -9.83 5.17 3.46
C ASP A 53 -9.38 4.53 4.77
N SER A 54 -8.13 4.11 4.86
CA SER A 54 -7.56 3.52 6.08
C SER A 54 -7.63 4.50 7.26
N VAL A 55 -7.22 5.75 7.07
CA VAL A 55 -7.23 6.80 8.10
C VAL A 55 -8.66 7.17 8.52
N ALA A 56 -9.60 7.20 7.57
CA ALA A 56 -11.01 7.46 7.83
C ALA A 56 -11.70 6.33 8.63
N GLY A 57 -11.04 5.17 8.79
CA GLY A 57 -11.58 4.01 9.49
C GLY A 57 -12.28 3.00 8.57
N GLY A 58 -11.96 3.04 7.27
CA GLY A 58 -12.37 2.04 6.29
C GLY A 58 -11.89 0.61 6.63
N PRO A 59 -12.47 -0.40 5.94
CA PRO A 59 -12.44 -1.82 6.31
C PRO A 59 -11.08 -2.40 6.73
#